data_AF-A0A7D5R9W2-F1
#
_entry.id   AF-A0A7D5R9W2-F1
#
_cell.length_a   1.000
_cell.length_b   1.000
_cell.length_c   1.000
_cell.angle_alpha   90.00
_cell.angle_beta   90.00
_cell.angle_gamma   90.00
#
_symmetry.space_group_name_H-M   'P 1'
#
loop_
_entity.id
_entity.type
_entity.pdbx_description
1 polymer ?
#
loop_
_entity_poly.entity_id
_entity_poly.type
_entity_poly.pdbx_seq_one_letter_code
_entity_poly.pdbx_strand_id
1 'polypeptide(L)'
;MTNDYKSEKTETVTARINKQTLDKLRSYAKSENTTLNSAINQLLSHAVDWDVVAAKTSWIPIPKDILISYFDKLDDATIIAVAEESGKHVPRDMLLAMRGKLDVKEWISILRSRAKASGFHYAEILEDDYVKFIMKHDMGMKWSIYFQTYYISSFNMLGCDAEFSITNNTVSYRISKKDYSPDDA
;
A
#
# COMPACT_ATOMS: atom_id res chain seq x y z
N MET A 1 -7.80 21.54 24.26
CA MET A 1 -6.59 21.43 23.42
C MET A 1 -7.06 21.27 22.00
N THR A 2 -6.88 22.29 21.18
CA THR A 2 -7.33 22.35 19.78
C THR A 2 -6.27 21.68 18.91
N ASN A 3 -6.64 20.60 18.21
CA ASN A 3 -5.80 19.98 17.18
C ASN A 3 -5.73 20.94 15.98
N ASP A 4 -4.56 21.52 15.74
CA ASP A 4 -4.23 22.16 14.46
C ASP A 4 -4.03 21.06 13.42
N TYR A 5 -5.07 20.76 12.64
CA TYR A 5 -4.88 20.05 11.37
C TYR A 5 -4.27 21.04 10.38
N LYS A 6 -2.98 20.91 10.07
CA LYS A 6 -2.35 21.60 8.93
C LYS A 6 -3.15 21.27 7.68
N SER A 7 -3.80 22.26 7.07
CA SER A 7 -4.42 22.05 5.76
C SER A 7 -3.32 21.97 4.70
N GLU A 8 -3.41 20.95 3.84
CA GLU A 8 -2.53 20.87 2.66
C GLU A 8 -2.71 22.12 1.81
N LYS A 9 -1.60 22.67 1.31
CA LYS A 9 -1.64 23.80 0.38
C LYS A 9 -2.28 23.33 -0.91
N THR A 10 -3.34 24.02 -1.35
CA THR A 10 -4.03 23.73 -2.60
C THR A 10 -3.77 24.85 -3.61
N GLU A 11 -3.61 24.46 -4.88
CA GLU A 11 -3.49 25.39 -6.01
C GLU A 11 -4.66 25.20 -6.97
N THR A 12 -5.04 26.27 -7.66
CA THR A 12 -6.15 26.22 -8.63
C THR A 12 -5.62 25.92 -10.03
N VAL A 13 -6.11 24.84 -10.63
CA VAL A 13 -5.89 24.49 -12.04
C VAL A 13 -7.22 24.54 -12.80
N THR A 14 -7.20 25.10 -14.02
CA THR A 14 -8.34 25.06 -14.94
C THR A 14 -8.05 24.06 -16.06
N ALA A 15 -8.91 23.04 -16.22
CA ALA A 15 -8.80 22.04 -17.27
C ALA A 15 -10.16 21.79 -17.94
N ARG A 16 -10.14 21.38 -19.22
CA ARG A 16 -11.34 20.94 -19.94
C ARG A 16 -11.51 19.43 -19.78
N ILE A 17 -12.67 19.00 -19.31
CA ILE A 17 -13.01 17.58 -19.12
C ILE A 17 -14.20 17.26 -20.03
N ASN A 18 -14.17 16.09 -20.69
CA ASN A 18 -15.31 15.62 -21.48
C ASN A 18 -16.56 15.51 -20.58
N LYS A 19 -17.72 15.97 -21.08
CA LYS A 19 -19.00 15.94 -20.35
C LYS A 19 -19.34 14.57 -19.78
N GLN A 20 -19.15 13.49 -20.55
CA GLN A 20 -19.44 12.13 -20.09
C GLN A 20 -18.57 11.73 -18.90
N THR A 21 -17.28 12.10 -18.92
CA THR A 21 -16.36 11.86 -17.81
C THR A 21 -16.75 12.69 -16.59
N LEU A 22 -17.11 13.96 -16.78
CA LEU A 22 -17.57 14.83 -15.70
C LEU A 22 -18.84 14.30 -15.02
N ASP A 23 -19.77 13.77 -15.81
CA ASP A 23 -21.01 13.19 -15.29
C ASP A 23 -20.72 11.92 -14.46
N LYS A 24 -19.81 11.05 -14.92
CA LYS A 24 -19.34 9.89 -14.12
C LYS A 24 -18.67 10.31 -12.80
N LEU A 25 -17.82 11.34 -12.84
CA LEU A 25 -17.16 11.88 -11.64
C LEU A 25 -18.18 12.43 -10.63
N ARG A 26 -19.24 13.09 -11.10
CA ARG A 26 -20.34 13.56 -10.24
C ARG A 26 -21.11 12.40 -9.61
N SER A 27 -21.41 11.37 -10.38
CA SER A 27 -22.07 10.16 -9.86
C SER A 27 -21.21 9.46 -8.79
N TYR A 28 -19.91 9.33 -9.03
CA TYR A 28 -18.95 8.78 -8.07
C TYR A 28 -18.86 9.64 -6.79
N ALA A 29 -18.72 10.96 -6.93
CA ALA A 29 -18.70 11.85 -5.77
C ALA A 29 -19.97 11.71 -4.91
N LYS A 30 -21.13 11.54 -5.56
CA LYS A 30 -22.39 11.29 -4.87
C LYS A 30 -22.44 9.93 -4.17
N SER A 31 -21.93 8.85 -4.78
CA SER A 31 -21.92 7.53 -4.14
C SER A 31 -21.01 7.49 -2.92
N GLU A 32 -19.88 8.19 -2.98
CA GLU A 32 -18.90 8.28 -1.89
C GLU A 32 -19.22 9.39 -0.85
N ASN A 33 -20.37 10.05 -0.95
CA ASN A 33 -20.77 11.17 -0.09
C ASN A 33 -19.69 12.27 0.02
N THR A 34 -19.05 12.62 -1.10
CA THR A 34 -17.95 13.60 -1.15
C THR A 34 -18.22 14.71 -2.19
N THR A 35 -17.38 15.74 -2.21
CA THR A 35 -17.48 16.80 -3.22
C THR A 35 -16.83 16.37 -4.53
N LEU A 36 -17.26 16.97 -5.65
CA LEU A 36 -16.62 16.73 -6.95
C LEU A 36 -15.12 17.05 -6.91
N ASN A 37 -14.72 18.14 -6.23
CA ASN A 37 -13.32 18.52 -6.09
C ASN A 37 -12.52 17.48 -5.31
N SER A 38 -13.05 17.01 -4.17
CA SER A 38 -12.43 15.96 -3.36
C SER A 38 -12.29 14.66 -4.15
N ALA A 39 -13.32 14.25 -4.90
CA ALA A 39 -13.26 13.07 -5.77
C ALA A 39 -12.21 13.20 -6.88
N ILE A 40 -12.13 14.38 -7.53
CA ILE A 40 -11.11 14.66 -8.56
C ILE A 40 -9.71 14.56 -7.96
N ASN A 41 -9.46 15.21 -6.82
CA ASN A 41 -8.15 15.15 -6.16
C ASN A 41 -7.79 13.71 -5.77
N GLN A 42 -8.72 12.95 -5.17
CA GLN A 42 -8.49 11.56 -4.80
C GLN A 42 -8.13 10.68 -6.00
N LEU A 43 -8.83 10.84 -7.13
CA LEU A 43 -8.57 10.07 -8.35
C LEU A 43 -7.27 10.50 -9.04
N LEU A 44 -6.95 11.78 -9.07
CA LEU A 44 -5.70 12.28 -9.64
C LEU A 44 -4.49 11.85 -8.80
N SER A 45 -4.58 11.94 -7.47
CA SER A 45 -3.56 11.40 -6.58
C SER A 45 -3.38 9.91 -6.80
N HIS A 46 -4.46 9.12 -6.87
CA HIS A 46 -4.35 7.70 -7.22
C HIS A 46 -3.66 7.47 -8.57
N ALA A 47 -4.05 8.23 -9.60
CA ALA A 47 -3.47 8.07 -10.92
C ALA A 47 -1.96 8.40 -10.94
N VAL A 48 -1.55 9.47 -10.27
CA VAL A 48 -0.13 9.89 -10.24
C VAL A 48 0.71 8.99 -9.34
N ASP A 49 0.20 8.66 -8.16
CA ASP A 49 0.94 7.89 -7.15
C ASP A 49 1.00 6.40 -7.49
N TRP A 50 -0.04 5.89 -8.16
CA TRP A 50 -0.21 4.49 -8.49
C TRP A 50 -0.24 4.21 -9.99
N ASP A 51 -1.24 4.65 -10.75
CA ASP A 51 -1.48 4.16 -12.13
C ASP A 51 -0.33 4.48 -13.10
N VAL A 52 0.18 5.71 -13.06
CA VAL A 52 1.32 6.16 -13.90
C VAL A 52 2.61 5.40 -13.54
N VAL A 53 2.74 4.97 -12.29
CA VAL A 53 3.93 4.29 -11.79
C VAL A 53 3.82 2.77 -12.00
N ALA A 54 2.67 2.17 -11.70
CA ALA A 54 2.37 0.74 -11.89
C ALA A 54 2.43 0.34 -13.38
N ALA A 55 2.02 1.23 -14.29
CA ALA A 55 2.16 1.00 -15.73
C ALA A 55 3.62 0.82 -16.19
N LYS A 56 4.61 1.27 -15.40
CA LYS A 56 6.04 1.14 -15.70
C LYS A 56 6.69 -0.09 -15.07
N THR A 57 6.00 -0.81 -14.17
CA THR A 57 6.61 -1.85 -13.32
C THR A 57 6.12 -3.27 -13.60
N SER A 58 5.50 -3.54 -14.75
CA SER A 58 4.98 -4.88 -15.14
C SER A 58 3.87 -5.45 -14.23
N TRP A 59 3.09 -4.60 -13.58
CA TRP A 59 1.96 -5.04 -12.76
C TRP A 59 0.73 -5.35 -13.61
N ILE A 60 0.01 -6.41 -13.24
CA ILE A 60 -1.25 -6.79 -13.86
C ILE A 60 -2.36 -6.85 -12.81
N PRO A 61 -3.57 -6.32 -13.10
CA PRO A 61 -4.71 -6.49 -12.24
C PRO A 61 -5.23 -7.93 -12.33
N ILE A 62 -5.35 -8.62 -11.20
CA ILE A 62 -5.92 -9.97 -11.12
C ILE A 62 -7.03 -9.99 -10.05
N PRO A 63 -8.21 -10.58 -10.33
CA PRO A 63 -9.24 -10.79 -9.32
C PRO A 63 -8.72 -11.56 -8.11
N LYS A 64 -9.02 -11.05 -6.90
CA LYS A 64 -8.61 -11.64 -5.62
C LYS A 64 -8.98 -13.12 -5.50
N ASP A 65 -10.18 -13.52 -5.92
CA ASP A 65 -10.63 -14.91 -5.79
C ASP A 65 -9.82 -15.90 -6.64
N ILE A 66 -9.31 -15.45 -7.80
CA ILE A 66 -8.44 -16.27 -8.65
C ILE A 66 -7.09 -16.47 -7.95
N LEU A 67 -6.53 -15.41 -7.37
CA LEU A 67 -5.29 -15.47 -6.60
C LEU A 67 -5.40 -16.37 -5.36
N ILE A 68 -6.52 -16.28 -4.63
CA ILE A 68 -6.81 -17.19 -3.51
C ILE A 68 -6.86 -18.64 -4.00
N SER A 69 -7.60 -18.91 -5.07
CA SER A 69 -7.74 -20.26 -5.63
C SER A 69 -6.39 -20.88 -6.06
N TYR A 70 -5.45 -20.09 -6.58
CA TYR A 70 -4.12 -20.57 -6.88
C TYR A 70 -3.31 -20.89 -5.62
N PHE A 71 -3.29 -19.98 -4.64
CA PHE A 71 -2.57 -20.19 -3.38
C PHE A 71 -3.11 -21.38 -2.59
N ASP A 72 -4.41 -21.62 -2.62
CA ASP A 72 -5.02 -22.76 -1.93
C ASP A 72 -4.49 -24.11 -2.43
N LYS A 73 -3.98 -24.18 -3.66
CA LYS A 73 -3.40 -25.39 -4.26
C LYS A 73 -1.90 -25.57 -3.95
N LEU A 74 -1.22 -24.56 -3.44
CA LEU A 74 0.20 -24.63 -3.08
C LEU A 74 0.37 -25.10 -1.64
N ASP A 75 1.41 -25.87 -1.34
CA ASP A 75 1.79 -26.15 0.04
C ASP A 75 2.50 -24.94 0.68
N ASP A 76 2.52 -24.90 2.01
CA ASP A 76 3.07 -23.77 2.77
C ASP A 76 4.57 -23.59 2.53
N ALA A 77 5.33 -24.67 2.30
CA ALA A 77 6.78 -24.59 2.05
C ALA A 77 7.06 -23.93 0.69
N THR A 78 6.28 -24.28 -0.33
CA THR A 78 6.33 -23.63 -1.65
C THR A 78 5.98 -22.15 -1.54
N ILE A 79 4.95 -21.80 -0.77
CA ILE A 79 4.55 -20.40 -0.56
C ILE A 79 5.68 -19.61 0.12
N ILE A 80 6.29 -20.17 1.17
CA ILE A 80 7.40 -19.55 1.89
C ILE A 80 8.60 -19.34 0.96
N ALA A 81 9.00 -20.37 0.20
CA ALA A 81 10.14 -20.28 -0.72
C ALA A 81 9.94 -19.19 -1.78
N VAL A 82 8.74 -19.10 -2.38
CA VAL A 82 8.40 -18.04 -3.34
C VAL A 82 8.43 -16.66 -2.67
N ALA A 83 7.87 -16.53 -1.46
CA ALA A 83 7.84 -15.28 -0.71
C ALA A 83 9.24 -14.79 -0.29
N GLU A 84 10.12 -15.70 0.12
CA GLU A 84 11.52 -15.37 0.48
C GLU A 84 12.31 -14.90 -0.74
N GLU A 85 12.17 -15.60 -1.87
CA GLU A 85 12.88 -15.24 -3.09
C GLU A 85 12.39 -13.88 -3.62
N SER A 86 11.07 -13.74 -3.79
CA SER A 86 10.45 -12.51 -4.28
C SER A 86 10.67 -11.33 -3.33
N GLY A 87 10.59 -11.54 -2.01
CA GLY A 87 10.79 -10.51 -1.01
C GLY A 87 12.19 -9.89 -0.99
N LYS A 88 13.19 -10.50 -1.62
CA LYS A 88 14.55 -9.94 -1.74
C LYS A 88 14.71 -8.99 -2.92
N HIS A 89 14.17 -9.34 -4.09
CA HIS A 89 14.43 -8.61 -5.34
C HIS A 89 13.26 -7.70 -5.75
N VAL A 90 12.01 -8.14 -5.57
CA VAL A 90 10.82 -7.39 -5.99
C VAL A 90 10.73 -6.02 -5.30
N PRO A 91 10.89 -5.89 -3.96
CA PRO A 91 10.88 -4.57 -3.32
C PRO A 91 12.01 -3.66 -3.80
N ARG A 92 13.21 -4.21 -4.04
CA ARG A 92 14.39 -3.46 -4.50
C ARG A 92 14.12 -2.80 -5.85
N ASP A 93 13.59 -3.58 -6.80
CA ASP A 93 13.27 -3.09 -8.13
C ASP A 93 12.16 -2.03 -8.08
N MET A 94 11.15 -2.23 -7.23
CA MET A 94 10.07 -1.25 -7.01
C MET A 94 10.60 0.06 -6.44
N LEU A 95 11.39 -0.01 -5.38
CA LEU A 95 11.96 1.16 -4.73
C LEU A 95 12.80 1.99 -5.71
N LEU A 96 13.68 1.34 -6.48
CA LEU A 96 14.49 2.02 -7.50
C LEU A 96 13.63 2.62 -8.62
N ALA A 97 12.66 1.88 -9.15
CA ALA A 97 11.84 2.34 -10.26
C ALA A 97 10.86 3.46 -9.86
N MET A 98 10.29 3.39 -8.66
CA MET A 98 9.20 4.27 -8.22
C MET A 98 9.68 5.48 -7.42
N ARG A 99 10.79 5.33 -6.68
CA ARG A 99 11.29 6.33 -5.72
C ARG A 99 12.76 6.71 -5.93
N GLY A 100 13.52 5.90 -6.67
CA GLY A 100 14.94 6.12 -6.93
C GLY A 100 15.82 5.99 -5.68
N LYS A 101 15.29 5.43 -4.58
CA LYS A 101 15.95 5.28 -3.29
C LYS A 101 15.59 3.95 -2.65
N LEU A 102 16.52 3.35 -1.91
CA LEU A 102 16.36 2.08 -1.20
C LEU A 102 16.31 2.35 0.31
N ASP A 103 15.17 2.80 0.82
CA ASP A 103 14.98 3.04 2.26
C ASP A 103 13.60 2.55 2.75
N VAL A 104 13.52 2.35 4.07
CA VAL A 104 12.36 1.77 4.75
C VAL A 104 11.12 2.66 4.64
N LYS A 105 11.30 3.98 4.68
CA LYS A 105 10.20 4.95 4.60
C LYS A 105 9.52 4.87 3.24
N GLU A 106 10.31 4.87 2.18
CA GLU A 106 9.79 4.73 0.82
C GLU A 106 9.14 3.36 0.61
N TRP A 107 9.67 2.32 1.25
CA TRP A 107 9.06 0.98 1.16
C TRP A 107 7.66 0.96 1.80
N ILE A 108 7.52 1.55 2.98
CA ILE A 108 6.23 1.69 3.66
C ILE A 108 5.26 2.53 2.83
N SER A 109 5.73 3.59 2.17
CA SER A 109 4.92 4.39 1.24
C SER A 109 4.38 3.55 0.08
N ILE A 110 5.20 2.66 -0.49
CA ILE A 110 4.79 1.70 -1.53
C ILE A 110 3.78 0.69 -0.98
N LEU A 111 4.02 0.12 0.21
CA LEU A 111 3.09 -0.83 0.85
C LEU A 111 1.72 -0.20 1.11
N ARG A 112 1.69 1.05 1.60
CA ARG A 112 0.46 1.83 1.81
C ARG A 112 -0.30 2.04 0.49
N SER A 113 0.41 2.45 -0.55
CA SER A 113 -0.16 2.67 -1.89
C SER A 113 -0.73 1.37 -2.47
N ARG A 114 0.01 0.27 -2.33
CA ARG A 114 -0.41 -1.07 -2.76
C ARG A 114 -1.65 -1.54 -2.02
N ALA A 115 -1.69 -1.39 -0.69
CA ALA A 115 -2.85 -1.78 0.09
C ALA A 115 -4.10 -1.02 -0.35
N LYS A 116 -3.97 0.31 -0.56
CA LYS A 116 -5.06 1.15 -1.07
C LYS A 116 -5.54 0.70 -2.45
N ALA A 117 -4.62 0.47 -3.39
CA ALA A 117 -4.96 0.03 -4.74
C ALA A 117 -5.62 -1.35 -4.78
N SER A 118 -5.25 -2.24 -3.86
CA SER A 118 -5.86 -3.57 -3.69
C SER A 118 -7.17 -3.56 -2.91
N GLY A 119 -7.62 -2.40 -2.42
CA GLY A 119 -8.80 -2.29 -1.55
C GLY A 119 -8.63 -2.91 -0.16
N PHE A 120 -7.39 -3.09 0.29
CA PHE A 120 -7.07 -3.58 1.63
C PHE A 120 -7.14 -2.44 2.64
N HIS A 121 -7.59 -2.75 3.85
CA HIS A 121 -7.47 -1.81 4.96
C HIS A 121 -6.03 -1.80 5.45
N TYR A 122 -5.45 -0.60 5.58
CA TYR A 122 -4.10 -0.38 6.07
C TYR A 122 -4.12 0.72 7.12
N ALA A 123 -3.66 0.41 8.32
CA ALA A 123 -3.59 1.33 9.44
C ALA A 123 -2.15 1.45 9.94
N GLU A 124 -1.81 2.65 10.40
CA GLU A 124 -0.54 3.01 11.00
C GLU A 124 -0.82 3.61 12.39
N ILE A 125 -0.17 3.06 13.41
CA ILE A 125 -0.37 3.42 14.81
C ILE A 125 0.99 3.81 15.37
N LEU A 126 1.10 5.07 15.79
CA LEU A 126 2.30 5.61 16.41
C LEU A 126 2.28 5.25 17.91
N GLU A 127 3.31 4.54 18.35
CA GLU A 127 3.56 4.19 19.76
C GLU A 127 4.84 4.89 20.21
N ASP A 128 5.22 4.84 21.49
CA ASP A 128 6.37 5.64 21.98
C ASP A 128 7.69 5.30 21.27
N ASP A 129 8.06 4.01 21.20
CA ASP A 129 9.36 3.54 20.70
C ASP A 129 9.29 2.90 19.30
N TYR A 130 8.10 2.60 18.80
CA TYR A 130 7.89 1.88 17.55
C TYR A 130 6.68 2.42 16.79
N VAL A 131 6.57 2.05 15.52
CA VAL A 131 5.37 2.27 14.71
C VAL A 131 4.80 0.91 14.35
N LYS A 132 3.50 0.73 14.58
CA LYS A 132 2.77 -0.49 14.26
C LYS A 132 1.93 -0.29 13.01
N PHE A 133 2.05 -1.23 12.10
CA PHE A 133 1.30 -1.30 10.86
C PHE A 133 0.37 -2.50 10.89
N ILE A 134 -0.86 -2.32 10.40
CA ILE A 134 -1.87 -3.37 10.34
C ILE A 134 -2.51 -3.36 8.96
N MET A 135 -2.38 -4.47 8.23
CA MET A 135 -2.99 -4.67 6.92
C MET A 135 -4.01 -5.81 6.99
N LYS A 136 -5.29 -5.49 6.82
CA LYS A 136 -6.36 -6.49 6.69
C LYS A 136 -6.64 -6.73 5.21
N HIS A 137 -6.37 -7.96 4.77
CA HIS A 137 -6.41 -8.38 3.37
C HIS A 137 -7.57 -9.32 3.04
N ASP A 138 -8.12 -10.04 4.02
CA ASP A 138 -9.26 -10.96 3.86
C ASP A 138 -9.04 -12.06 2.79
N MET A 139 -7.83 -12.63 2.70
CA MET A 139 -7.45 -13.63 1.67
C MET A 139 -7.11 -15.03 2.23
N GLY A 140 -7.25 -15.26 3.53
CA GLY A 140 -6.92 -16.55 4.17
C GLY A 140 -5.46 -16.70 4.60
N MET A 141 -5.21 -17.69 5.46
CA MET A 141 -3.94 -17.89 6.17
C MET A 141 -2.74 -18.04 5.24
N LYS A 142 -2.90 -18.72 4.10
CA LYS A 142 -1.82 -18.90 3.11
C LYS A 142 -1.29 -17.57 2.59
N TRP A 143 -2.18 -16.60 2.38
CA TRP A 143 -1.80 -15.23 2.03
C TRP A 143 -1.16 -14.49 3.20
N SER A 144 -1.62 -14.71 4.43
CA SER A 144 -0.99 -14.12 5.61
C SER A 144 0.44 -14.62 5.82
N ILE A 145 0.69 -15.92 5.60
CA ILE A 145 2.04 -16.52 5.59
C ILE A 145 2.90 -15.86 4.50
N TYR A 146 2.38 -15.81 3.26
CA TYR A 146 3.08 -15.17 2.15
C TYR A 146 3.47 -13.72 2.46
N PHE A 147 2.52 -12.90 2.93
CA PHE A 147 2.79 -11.50 3.24
C PHE A 147 3.80 -11.34 4.37
N GLN A 148 3.69 -12.14 5.44
CA GLN A 148 4.68 -12.13 6.53
C GLN A 148 6.07 -12.45 6.00
N THR A 149 6.25 -13.57 5.31
CA THR A 149 7.56 -14.01 4.79
C THR A 149 8.14 -13.02 3.78
N TYR A 150 7.30 -12.52 2.87
CA TYR A 150 7.69 -11.53 1.87
C TYR A 150 8.13 -10.22 2.54
N TYR A 151 7.37 -9.73 3.51
CA TYR A 151 7.72 -8.50 4.24
C TYR A 151 8.97 -8.66 5.10
N ILE A 152 9.12 -9.76 5.84
CA ILE A 152 10.35 -10.07 6.58
C ILE A 152 11.56 -9.99 5.65
N SER A 153 11.49 -10.66 4.50
CA SER A 153 12.57 -10.65 3.50
C SER A 153 12.84 -9.25 2.95
N SER A 154 11.78 -8.46 2.75
CA SER A 154 11.87 -7.07 2.27
C SER A 154 12.54 -6.14 3.28
N PHE A 155 12.15 -6.20 4.56
CA PHE A 155 12.73 -5.35 5.60
C PHE A 155 14.16 -5.76 5.94
N ASN A 156 14.46 -7.05 5.98
CA ASN A 156 15.82 -7.55 6.15
C ASN A 156 16.76 -7.08 5.03
N MET A 157 16.28 -7.07 3.78
CA MET A 157 17.04 -6.54 2.64
C MET A 157 17.34 -5.03 2.78
N LEU A 158 16.47 -4.29 3.47
CA LEU A 158 16.66 -2.87 3.79
C LEU A 158 17.43 -2.64 5.11
N GLY A 159 17.89 -3.70 5.78
CA GLY A 159 18.61 -3.62 7.06
C GLY A 159 17.73 -3.16 8.23
N CYS A 160 16.42 -3.42 8.17
CA CYS A 160 15.46 -3.05 9.21
C CYS A 160 14.89 -4.29 9.88
N ASP A 161 14.99 -4.34 11.21
CA ASP A 161 14.37 -5.39 11.99
C ASP A 161 12.89 -5.07 12.23
N ALA A 162 12.03 -5.98 11.78
CA ALA A 162 10.58 -5.84 11.90
C ALA A 162 10.00 -7.08 12.60
N GLU A 163 9.18 -6.86 13.62
CA GLU A 163 8.48 -7.95 14.31
C GLU A 163 7.08 -8.14 13.74
N PHE A 164 6.70 -9.38 13.44
CA PHE A 164 5.45 -9.71 12.75
C PHE A 164 4.50 -10.53 13.60
N SER A 165 3.21 -10.32 13.38
CA SER A 165 2.12 -11.18 13.86
C SER A 165 1.02 -11.26 12.81
N ILE A 166 0.50 -12.47 12.59
CA ILE A 166 -0.52 -12.74 11.59
C ILE A 166 -1.75 -13.41 12.20
N THR A 167 -2.90 -13.18 11.57
CA THR A 167 -4.11 -13.99 11.72
C THR A 167 -4.51 -14.53 10.35
N ASN A 168 -5.65 -15.20 10.23
CA ASN A 168 -6.11 -15.72 8.94
C ASN A 168 -6.29 -14.64 7.84
N ASN A 169 -6.48 -13.37 8.21
CA ASN A 169 -6.85 -12.32 7.25
C ASN A 169 -6.13 -10.99 7.49
N THR A 170 -5.19 -10.96 8.42
CA THR A 170 -4.49 -9.76 8.82
C THR A 170 -3.01 -10.04 9.00
N VAL A 171 -2.19 -9.13 8.52
CA VAL A 171 -0.75 -9.08 8.80
C VAL A 171 -0.49 -7.80 9.55
N SER A 172 0.17 -7.92 10.69
CA SER A 172 0.62 -6.78 11.49
C SER A 172 2.12 -6.87 11.69
N TYR A 173 2.77 -5.71 11.69
CA TYR A 173 4.20 -5.61 11.96
C TYR A 173 4.53 -4.33 12.70
N ARG A 174 5.62 -4.35 13.45
CA ARG A 174 6.17 -3.17 14.11
C ARG A 174 7.64 -3.00 13.80
N ILE A 175 8.04 -1.75 13.64
CA ILE A 175 9.44 -1.35 13.43
C ILE A 175 9.80 -0.21 14.38
N SER A 176 11.08 -0.09 14.71
CA SER A 176 11.60 1.01 15.52
C SER A 176 11.38 2.35 14.83
N LYS A 177 11.03 3.39 15.60
CA LYS A 177 10.96 4.78 15.08
C LYS A 177 12.30 5.29 14.54
N LYS A 178 13.41 4.68 14.94
CA LYS A 178 14.74 5.03 14.41
C LYS A 178 14.87 4.69 12.92
N ASP A 179 14.21 3.62 12.49
CA ASP A 179 14.25 3.14 11.10
C ASP A 179 13.13 3.75 10.25
N TYR A 180 12.16 4.39 10.89
CA TYR A 180 11.04 5.08 10.27
C TYR A 180 10.67 6.31 11.08
N SER A 181 11.08 7.49 10.60
CA SER A 181 10.45 8.74 11.03
C SER A 181 9.16 8.91 10.24
N PRO A 182 7.98 8.80 10.87
CA PRO A 182 6.76 9.29 10.25
C PRO A 182 7.00 10.76 9.87
N ASP A 183 6.47 11.19 8.73
CA ASP A 183 6.45 12.62 8.42
C ASP A 183 5.81 13.36 9.61
N ASP A 184 6.45 14.43 10.09
CA ASP A 184 5.90 15.29 11.15
C ASP A 184 4.45 15.61 10.79
N ALA A 185 3.52 15.03 11.57
CA ALA A 185 2.08 15.30 11.44
C ALA A 185 1.79 16.79 11.68
#